data_AF-A0A804PGC4-F1
#
_entry.id   AF-A0A804PGC4-F1
#
_cell.length_a   1.000
_cell.length_b   1.000
_cell.length_c   1.000
_cell.angle_alpha   90.00
_cell.angle_beta   90.00
_cell.angle_gamma   90.00
#
_symmetry.space_group_name_H-M   'P 1'
#
loop_
_entity.id
_entity.type
_entity.pdbx_description
1 polymer ?
#
loop_
_entity_poly.entity_id
_entity_poly.type
_entity_poly.pdbx_seq_one_letter_code
_entity_poly.pdbx_strand_id
1 'polypeptide(L)'
;MVRSCDVRFVSSGVKLPCESTSALAPSPSPSPAPALLSAALPFAHIGRAIDAAARRLGSCLPRVPVARADPAPSPPRRHGKDGGGPEERVLISEVAVRGKDGEPLELPELEAAAAAALRACRPNAALTVREVQEDVHRIVESGLFRSCMPVAVDTRDGIRLVFEVEPNQDFHGLVCEGANMLPSKFMEDAFRDRHGKIINIRHLDQVIKSVNRWYQERGLTGLVSYAEILSGGILRLQVSEAEVNNISIRFLDRKTGEPTVGKTQTETILRQLTTKKGQAYNRAQVKRDVETILTMGIMEDVTIIPQPVGDSNKVDLVMNLVERPSGGFSAGGGISSGITNGPLSGLIGSFAYSHRNVFGRNKKLNLSLERGQIDSIFRLNFTDPWIDGDNKRTSRTVMVQNSRTPGTLVHGGDPAGARGKPGSGFGYGVGVRVDSPLGPLRLEYAFNDRQASRFHFGVGYRN
;
A
#
# COMPACT_ATOMS: atom_id res chain seq x y z
N MET A 1 -46.60 -4.57 21.43
CA MET A 1 -45.74 -3.39 21.17
C MET A 1 -44.90 -3.14 22.40
N VAL A 2 -43.70 -3.71 22.48
CA VAL A 2 -42.74 -3.47 23.57
C VAL A 2 -41.47 -2.92 22.94
N ARG A 3 -40.96 -1.87 23.59
CA ARG A 3 -39.97 -0.93 23.11
C ARG A 3 -38.59 -1.57 22.94
N SER A 4 -37.91 -1.12 21.88
CA SER A 4 -36.51 -1.34 21.56
C SER A 4 -35.61 -0.98 22.76
N CYS A 5 -34.74 -1.90 23.15
CA CYS A 5 -33.61 -1.64 24.02
C CYS A 5 -32.43 -1.13 23.18
N ASP A 6 -31.85 -0.01 23.63
CA ASP A 6 -30.73 0.70 23.05
C ASP A 6 -29.47 -0.17 22.92
N VAL A 7 -28.89 -0.21 21.72
CA VAL A 7 -27.52 -0.68 21.47
C VAL A 7 -26.57 0.52 21.58
N ARG A 8 -25.65 0.48 22.55
CA ARG A 8 -24.60 1.49 22.68
C ARG A 8 -23.43 1.16 21.77
N PHE A 9 -23.27 1.93 20.70
CA PHE A 9 -22.05 2.01 19.92
C PHE A 9 -21.16 3.09 20.52
N VAL A 10 -20.05 2.69 21.16
CA VAL A 10 -19.07 3.64 21.68
C VAL A 10 -17.97 3.82 20.65
N SER A 11 -18.04 4.90 19.86
CA SER A 11 -16.89 5.44 19.14
C SER A 11 -16.03 6.22 20.14
N SER A 12 -14.81 5.80 20.38
CA SER A 12 -13.90 6.45 21.34
C SER A 12 -13.42 7.81 20.80
N GLY A 13 -14.11 8.87 21.21
CA GLY A 13 -13.76 10.25 20.92
C GLY A 13 -14.17 11.19 22.06
N VAL A 14 -13.71 10.93 23.29
CA VAL A 14 -13.87 11.87 24.42
C VAL A 14 -12.59 11.91 25.24
N LYS A 15 -11.88 13.04 25.18
CA LYS A 15 -10.82 13.42 26.12
C LYS A 15 -11.46 14.08 27.34
N LEU A 16 -11.13 13.61 28.54
CA LEU A 16 -11.36 14.36 29.79
C LEU A 16 -10.00 14.78 30.37
N PRO A 17 -9.89 15.96 31.00
CA PRO A 17 -8.64 16.49 31.51
C PRO A 17 -8.38 16.01 32.94
N CYS A 18 -7.10 15.90 33.33
CA CYS A 18 -6.71 15.88 34.74
C CYS A 18 -5.54 16.85 34.95
N GLU A 19 -5.74 17.78 35.87
CA GLU A 19 -4.77 18.76 36.34
C GLU A 19 -3.85 18.20 37.45
N SER A 20 -2.58 18.61 37.35
CA SER A 20 -1.66 19.14 38.38
C SER A 20 -1.22 18.35 39.64
N THR A 21 0.08 18.54 39.94
CA THR A 21 0.83 18.42 41.23
C THR A 21 1.46 17.04 41.47
N SER A 22 2.76 16.83 41.78
CA SER A 22 3.84 17.67 42.33
C SER A 22 5.25 17.14 41.92
N ALA A 23 6.29 17.93 42.19
CA ALA A 23 7.69 17.76 41.79
C ALA A 23 8.56 16.90 42.74
N LEU A 24 9.61 16.25 42.19
CA LEU A 24 10.98 16.17 42.79
C LEU A 24 12.01 15.61 41.78
N ALA A 25 13.25 16.11 41.83
CA ALA A 25 14.40 15.83 40.95
C ALA A 25 15.40 14.80 41.57
N PRO A 26 16.68 14.62 41.12
CA PRO A 26 17.08 13.74 40.00
C PRO A 26 18.24 12.71 40.31
N SER A 27 18.37 11.69 39.43
CA SER A 27 19.57 10.87 39.07
C SER A 27 20.15 9.87 40.12
N PRO A 28 21.02 8.87 39.77
CA PRO A 28 21.75 8.65 38.51
C PRO A 28 21.74 7.20 37.92
N SER A 29 22.38 7.07 36.76
CA SER A 29 22.65 5.88 35.92
C SER A 29 23.28 4.67 36.62
N PRO A 30 23.22 3.48 35.98
CA PRO A 30 24.46 2.92 35.41
C PRO A 30 24.29 2.26 34.02
N SER A 31 25.45 2.08 33.37
CA SER A 31 25.71 1.62 32.00
C SER A 31 25.80 0.07 31.88
N PRO A 32 26.20 -0.56 30.75
CA PRO A 32 25.33 -1.51 30.05
C PRO A 32 25.89 -2.95 29.91
N ALA A 33 25.01 -3.92 29.68
CA ALA A 33 25.32 -5.23 29.08
C ALA A 33 24.00 -5.91 28.60
N PRO A 34 24.04 -6.97 27.78
CA PRO A 34 24.16 -6.90 26.32
C PRO A 34 22.94 -7.47 25.58
N ALA A 35 22.98 -7.27 24.26
CA ALA A 35 22.04 -7.67 23.22
C ALA A 35 21.28 -8.99 23.44
N LEU A 36 19.95 -8.91 23.39
CA LEU A 36 19.07 -10.03 23.05
C LEU A 36 18.35 -9.70 21.74
N LEU A 37 18.62 -10.54 20.74
CA LEU A 37 17.90 -10.60 19.47
C LEU A 37 16.41 -10.86 19.73
N SER A 38 15.58 -9.88 19.38
CA SER A 38 14.14 -10.10 19.16
C SER A 38 13.97 -10.55 17.70
N ALA A 39 13.73 -11.84 17.50
CA ALA A 39 13.39 -12.41 16.20
C ALA A 39 11.87 -12.49 16.08
N ALA A 40 11.35 -11.73 15.12
CA ALA A 40 9.99 -11.77 14.65
C ALA A 40 9.56 -13.18 14.27
N LEU A 41 8.30 -13.51 14.58
CA LEU A 41 7.58 -14.65 14.03
C LEU A 41 7.09 -14.29 12.61
N PRO A 42 7.38 -15.12 11.61
CA PRO A 42 6.49 -15.30 10.48
C PRO A 42 5.88 -16.70 10.51
N PHE A 43 4.56 -16.73 10.41
CA PHE A 43 3.79 -17.90 10.01
C PHE A 43 4.28 -18.39 8.64
N ALA A 44 4.89 -19.57 8.59
CA ALA A 44 4.79 -20.51 7.47
C ALA A 44 5.48 -21.85 7.81
N HIS A 45 4.79 -22.95 7.48
CA HIS A 45 5.32 -24.32 7.32
C HIS A 45 5.71 -25.12 8.57
N ILE A 46 4.70 -25.76 9.20
CA ILE A 46 4.91 -26.98 9.99
C ILE A 46 4.86 -28.17 9.02
N GLY A 47 6.04 -28.60 8.61
CA GLY A 47 6.26 -29.84 7.90
C GLY A 47 7.71 -30.26 8.08
N ARG A 48 7.93 -31.30 8.90
CA ARG A 48 9.21 -31.96 9.22
C ARG A 48 10.09 -31.28 10.29
N ALA A 49 9.97 -31.71 11.55
CA ALA A 49 11.07 -31.69 12.54
C ALA A 49 10.69 -32.36 13.89
N ILE A 50 10.16 -33.59 13.89
CA ILE A 50 10.03 -34.38 15.15
C ILE A 50 11.02 -35.57 15.21
N ASP A 51 11.79 -35.84 14.16
CA ASP A 51 12.66 -37.03 14.11
C ASP A 51 14.13 -36.83 14.52
N ALA A 52 14.53 -35.65 15.00
CA ALA A 52 15.96 -35.32 15.17
C ALA A 52 16.42 -34.99 16.61
N ALA A 53 15.61 -35.26 17.64
CA ALA A 53 15.95 -34.91 19.04
C ALA A 53 15.93 -36.09 20.03
N ALA A 54 16.23 -37.32 19.57
CA ALA A 54 16.34 -38.51 20.43
C ALA A 54 17.76 -39.09 20.52
N ARG A 55 18.80 -38.31 20.18
CA ARG A 55 20.19 -38.74 20.42
C ARG A 55 21.01 -37.57 20.94
N ARG A 56 21.71 -37.86 22.04
CA ARG A 56 22.71 -37.03 22.75
C ARG A 56 22.12 -36.12 23.83
N LEU A 57 22.08 -36.64 25.05
CA LEU A 57 22.97 -36.22 26.14
C LEU A 57 22.57 -36.96 27.42
N GLY A 58 23.31 -38.01 27.73
CA GLY A 58 23.30 -38.64 29.04
C GLY A 58 24.70 -38.53 29.62
N SER A 59 24.81 -37.86 30.78
CA SER A 59 25.82 -38.12 31.81
C SER A 59 25.69 -37.07 32.92
N CYS A 60 25.30 -37.49 34.12
CA CYS A 60 26.11 -37.36 35.36
C CYS A 60 25.25 -37.50 36.62
N LEU A 61 25.82 -38.21 37.61
CA LEU A 61 25.48 -38.33 39.04
C LEU A 61 24.78 -39.64 39.53
N PRO A 62 25.08 -40.08 40.77
CA PRO A 62 25.62 -41.42 41.05
C PRO A 62 24.64 -42.47 41.63
N ARG A 63 25.12 -43.71 41.66
CA ARG A 63 24.48 -44.97 42.10
C ARG A 63 24.30 -45.10 43.62
N VAL A 64 23.18 -45.69 44.02
CA VAL A 64 22.95 -46.38 45.32
C VAL A 64 22.38 -47.78 45.01
N PRO A 65 22.75 -48.85 45.75
CA PRO A 65 22.61 -50.23 45.27
C PRO A 65 21.22 -50.86 45.48
N VAL A 66 21.04 -51.94 44.72
CA VAL A 66 19.85 -52.74 44.43
C VAL A 66 19.37 -53.58 45.62
N ALA A 67 18.05 -53.67 45.80
CA ALA A 67 17.38 -54.86 46.33
C ALA A 67 16.36 -55.36 45.29
N ARG A 68 16.46 -56.64 44.94
CA ARG A 68 15.70 -57.33 43.89
C ARG A 68 14.29 -57.70 44.38
N ALA A 69 13.31 -57.57 43.50
CA ALA A 69 12.05 -58.31 43.51
C ALA A 69 11.69 -58.71 42.07
N ASP A 70 11.11 -59.89 41.91
CA ASP A 70 10.92 -60.65 40.65
C ASP A 70 10.07 -59.96 39.56
N PRO A 71 10.26 -60.28 38.26
CA PRO A 71 9.41 -59.76 37.19
C PRO A 71 8.20 -60.67 36.93
N ALA A 72 7.00 -60.09 36.94
CA ALA A 72 5.79 -60.62 36.30
C ALA A 72 5.48 -59.80 35.01
N PRO A 73 4.72 -60.35 34.04
CA PRO A 73 5.02 -60.23 32.62
C PRO A 73 4.59 -58.90 32.00
N SER A 74 5.45 -58.35 31.15
CA SER A 74 5.15 -57.22 30.27
C SER A 74 4.16 -57.63 29.15
N PRO A 75 3.18 -56.77 28.79
CA PRO A 75 2.38 -56.97 27.58
C PRO A 75 3.27 -56.87 26.32
N PRO A 76 2.88 -57.51 25.21
CA PRO A 76 3.79 -57.74 24.09
C PRO A 76 4.18 -56.43 23.39
N ARG A 77 5.49 -56.19 23.32
CA ARG A 77 6.09 -55.26 22.38
C ARG A 77 5.86 -55.76 20.96
N ARG A 78 5.28 -54.92 20.09
CA ARG A 78 5.52 -55.00 18.65
C ARG A 78 6.34 -53.79 18.21
N HIS A 79 7.55 -54.07 17.73
CA HIS A 79 8.33 -53.15 16.90
C HIS A 79 7.77 -53.18 15.47
N GLY A 80 7.70 -52.02 14.83
CA GLY A 80 7.46 -51.92 13.39
C GLY A 80 7.80 -50.52 12.85
N LYS A 81 9.00 -50.41 12.27
CA LYS A 81 9.41 -49.51 11.17
C LYS A 81 8.42 -48.43 10.71
N ASP A 82 8.90 -47.19 10.62
CA ASP A 82 8.47 -46.23 9.60
C ASP A 82 8.58 -46.89 8.22
N GLY A 83 7.43 -47.24 7.66
CA GLY A 83 7.28 -47.86 6.36
C GLY A 83 5.80 -47.81 6.00
N GLY A 84 5.49 -47.33 4.80
CA GLY A 84 4.14 -47.29 4.23
C GLY A 84 3.56 -48.69 4.01
N GLY A 85 3.27 -49.40 5.10
CA GLY A 85 2.37 -50.54 5.15
C GLY A 85 0.93 -50.08 5.40
N PRO A 86 -0.07 -50.91 5.09
CA PRO A 86 -1.47 -50.58 5.31
C PRO A 86 -1.70 -50.31 6.81
N GLU A 87 -2.17 -49.10 7.11
CA GLU A 87 -2.58 -48.73 8.48
C GLU A 87 -3.60 -49.75 9.01
N GLU A 88 -3.41 -50.17 10.27
CA GLU A 88 -4.31 -51.11 10.94
C GLU A 88 -5.71 -50.51 11.01
N ARG A 89 -6.66 -51.16 10.33
CA ARG A 89 -8.05 -50.70 10.26
C ARG A 89 -8.83 -51.28 11.43
N VAL A 90 -9.41 -50.40 12.23
CA VAL A 90 -10.20 -50.75 13.40
C VAL A 90 -11.67 -50.69 13.02
N LEU A 91 -12.42 -51.77 13.30
CA LEU A 91 -13.85 -51.82 13.04
C LEU A 91 -14.60 -51.00 14.11
N ILE A 92 -15.41 -50.05 13.65
CA ILE A 92 -16.24 -49.21 14.52
C ILE A 92 -17.69 -49.66 14.39
N SER A 93 -18.28 -50.05 15.52
CA SER A 93 -19.65 -50.55 15.57
C SER A 93 -20.65 -49.41 15.46
N GLU A 94 -20.40 -48.32 16.19
CA GLU A 94 -21.30 -47.17 16.28
C GLU A 94 -20.53 -45.85 16.31
N VAL A 95 -21.13 -44.81 15.72
CA VAL A 95 -20.60 -43.44 15.73
C VAL A 95 -21.66 -42.53 16.33
N ALA A 96 -21.30 -41.75 17.35
CA ALA A 96 -22.17 -40.79 17.99
C ALA A 96 -21.48 -39.42 18.10
N VAL A 97 -22.26 -38.34 18.04
CA VAL A 97 -21.80 -36.98 18.35
C VAL A 97 -22.47 -36.54 19.65
N ARG A 98 -21.69 -36.03 20.60
CA ARG A 98 -22.15 -35.63 21.95
C ARG A 98 -21.49 -34.33 22.37
N GLY A 99 -22.04 -33.68 23.40
CA GLY A 99 -21.39 -32.56 24.07
C GLY A 99 -20.16 -32.98 24.88
N LYS A 100 -19.49 -32.01 25.49
CA LYS A 100 -18.25 -32.15 26.27
C LYS A 100 -18.33 -33.13 27.45
N ASP A 101 -19.54 -33.40 27.95
CA ASP A 101 -19.79 -34.29 29.09
C ASP A 101 -20.60 -35.55 28.72
N GLY A 102 -20.75 -35.84 27.41
CA GLY A 102 -21.56 -36.95 26.92
C GLY A 102 -23.07 -36.66 26.84
N GLU A 103 -23.50 -35.47 27.24
CA GLU A 103 -24.88 -34.99 27.10
C GLU A 103 -25.27 -34.75 25.63
N PRO A 104 -26.56 -34.87 25.28
CA PRO A 104 -27.06 -34.41 23.98
C PRO A 104 -26.88 -32.88 23.87
N LEU A 105 -26.58 -32.40 22.67
CA LEU A 105 -26.45 -30.97 22.43
C LEU A 105 -27.80 -30.28 22.60
N GLU A 106 -27.78 -29.04 23.08
CA GLU A 106 -28.98 -28.21 23.29
C GLU A 106 -29.80 -28.01 22.01
N LEU A 107 -29.15 -28.08 20.85
CA LEU A 107 -29.75 -27.91 19.53
C LEU A 107 -29.53 -29.16 18.67
N PRO A 108 -30.59 -29.91 18.32
CA PRO A 108 -30.47 -31.12 17.49
C PRO A 108 -29.97 -30.81 16.07
N GLU A 109 -30.12 -29.57 15.60
CA GLU A 109 -29.57 -29.10 14.33
C GLU A 109 -28.03 -29.15 14.30
N LEU A 110 -27.36 -28.95 15.45
CA LEU A 110 -25.90 -29.02 15.54
C LEU A 110 -25.41 -30.46 15.47
N GLU A 111 -26.13 -31.39 16.10
CA GLU A 111 -25.86 -32.83 15.98
C GLU A 111 -25.97 -33.29 14.53
N ALA A 112 -27.06 -32.88 13.85
CA ALA A 112 -27.26 -33.18 12.44
C ALA A 112 -26.16 -32.56 11.55
N ALA A 113 -25.74 -31.33 11.84
CA ALA A 113 -24.67 -30.65 11.10
C ALA A 113 -23.30 -31.32 11.29
N ALA A 114 -22.97 -31.75 12.52
CA ALA A 114 -21.76 -32.51 12.81
C ALA A 114 -21.78 -33.89 12.14
N ALA A 115 -22.90 -34.60 12.23
CA ALA A 115 -23.08 -35.90 11.59
C ALA A 115 -23.00 -35.80 10.06
N ALA A 116 -23.53 -34.72 9.46
CA ALA A 116 -23.43 -34.46 8.03
C ALA A 116 -22.00 -34.12 7.56
N ALA A 117 -21.14 -33.62 8.46
CA ALA A 117 -19.73 -33.34 8.15
C ALA A 117 -18.86 -34.60 8.09
N LEU A 118 -19.32 -35.71 8.70
CA LEU A 118 -18.65 -37.00 8.68
C LEU A 118 -18.76 -37.66 7.30
N ARG A 119 -17.65 -38.19 6.78
CA ARG A 119 -17.59 -38.87 5.47
C ARG A 119 -17.07 -40.29 5.59
N ALA A 120 -16.00 -40.49 6.35
CA ALA A 120 -15.37 -41.80 6.52
C ALA A 120 -15.97 -42.55 7.71
N CYS A 121 -16.12 -41.88 8.85
CA CYS A 121 -16.71 -42.39 10.08
C CYS A 121 -18.21 -42.64 9.90
N ARG A 122 -18.54 -43.86 9.48
CA ARG A 122 -19.91 -44.40 9.43
C ARG A 122 -20.00 -45.65 10.33
N PRO A 123 -21.20 -45.98 10.83
CA PRO A 123 -21.41 -47.22 11.55
C PRO A 123 -20.99 -48.42 10.70
N ASN A 124 -20.36 -49.42 11.32
CA ASN A 124 -19.85 -50.64 10.69
C ASN A 124 -18.73 -50.43 9.66
N ALA A 125 -17.98 -49.33 9.76
CA ALA A 125 -16.82 -49.05 8.91
C ALA A 125 -15.50 -49.42 9.60
N ALA A 126 -14.54 -49.93 8.83
CA ALA A 126 -13.19 -50.19 9.28
C ALA A 126 -12.30 -48.96 9.01
N LEU A 127 -12.00 -48.20 10.05
CA LEU A 127 -11.37 -46.88 9.97
C LEU A 127 -9.90 -46.90 10.37
N THR A 128 -9.13 -45.96 9.81
CA THR A 128 -7.79 -45.65 10.29
C THR A 128 -7.78 -44.37 11.14
N VAL A 129 -6.73 -44.18 11.94
CA VAL A 129 -6.55 -42.97 12.77
C VAL A 129 -6.56 -41.70 11.90
N ARG A 130 -6.04 -41.77 10.67
CA ARG A 130 -6.03 -40.63 9.74
C ARG A 130 -7.42 -40.28 9.24
N GLU A 131 -8.23 -41.28 8.90
CA GLU A 131 -9.61 -41.06 8.45
C GLU A 131 -10.45 -40.41 9.56
N VAL A 132 -10.28 -40.85 10.81
CA VAL A 132 -10.90 -40.22 11.99
C VAL A 132 -10.42 -38.78 12.15
N GLN A 133 -9.11 -38.53 12.05
CA GLN A 133 -8.55 -37.19 12.15
C GLN A 133 -9.05 -36.24 11.04
N GLU A 134 -9.22 -36.74 9.82
CA GLU A 134 -9.80 -35.98 8.70
C GLU A 134 -11.26 -35.62 8.94
N ASP A 135 -12.04 -36.52 9.56
CA ASP A 135 -13.42 -36.24 9.95
C ASP A 135 -13.49 -35.22 11.10
N VAL A 136 -12.61 -35.31 12.11
CA VAL A 136 -12.47 -34.27 13.16
C VAL A 136 -12.17 -32.93 12.51
N HIS A 137 -11.23 -32.88 11.58
CA HIS A 137 -10.88 -31.66 10.86
C HIS A 137 -12.08 -31.11 10.10
N ARG A 138 -12.89 -31.97 9.45
CA ARG A 138 -14.10 -31.54 8.73
C ARG A 138 -15.21 -31.03 9.65
N ILE A 139 -15.37 -31.60 10.85
CA ILE A 139 -16.29 -31.06 11.86
C ILE A 139 -15.83 -29.67 12.28
N VAL A 140 -14.54 -29.46 12.57
CA VAL A 140 -14.02 -28.14 12.95
C VAL A 140 -14.11 -27.15 11.78
N GLU A 141 -13.83 -27.59 10.55
CA GLU A 141 -13.97 -26.79 9.33
C GLU A 141 -15.42 -26.39 9.04
N SER A 142 -16.43 -27.09 9.57
CA SER A 142 -17.83 -26.62 9.49
C SER A 142 -18.01 -25.23 10.11
N GLY A 143 -17.10 -24.86 11.03
CA GLY A 143 -17.00 -23.55 11.66
C GLY A 143 -18.02 -23.29 12.76
N LEU A 144 -18.83 -24.28 13.13
CA LEU A 144 -19.88 -24.17 14.16
C LEU A 144 -19.38 -24.55 15.55
N PHE A 145 -18.28 -25.29 15.63
CA PHE A 145 -17.75 -25.87 16.86
C PHE A 145 -16.41 -25.24 17.23
N ARG A 146 -16.21 -25.02 18.52
CA ARG A 146 -14.98 -24.50 19.12
C ARG A 146 -13.93 -25.58 19.27
N SER A 147 -14.34 -26.78 19.66
CA SER A 147 -13.49 -27.95 19.79
C SER A 147 -14.25 -29.22 19.45
N CYS A 148 -13.53 -30.21 18.92
CA CYS A 148 -14.03 -31.56 18.65
C CYS A 148 -12.97 -32.56 19.12
N MET A 149 -13.32 -33.47 20.02
CA MET A 149 -12.44 -34.52 20.53
C MET A 149 -13.06 -35.89 20.22
N PRO A 150 -12.36 -36.77 19.48
CA PRO A 150 -12.80 -38.14 19.29
C PRO A 150 -12.42 -38.99 20.52
N VAL A 151 -13.41 -39.65 21.12
CA VAL A 151 -13.24 -40.59 22.24
C VAL A 151 -13.69 -41.98 21.79
N ALA A 152 -12.80 -42.96 21.91
CA ALA A 152 -13.14 -44.36 21.66
C ALA A 152 -13.58 -45.01 22.97
N VAL A 153 -14.78 -45.61 22.97
CA VAL A 153 -15.35 -46.31 24.11
C VAL A 153 -15.53 -47.77 23.73
N ASP A 154 -14.92 -48.68 24.49
CA ASP A 154 -15.09 -50.11 24.31
C ASP A 154 -16.49 -50.53 24.78
N THR A 155 -17.27 -51.12 23.89
CA THR A 155 -18.60 -51.67 24.18
C THR A 155 -18.62 -53.18 23.94
N ARG A 156 -19.68 -53.86 24.41
CA ARG A 156 -19.83 -55.32 24.21
C ARG A 156 -19.86 -55.71 22.73
N ASP A 157 -20.34 -54.80 21.88
CA ASP A 157 -20.52 -55.00 20.45
C ASP A 157 -19.35 -54.45 19.60
N GLY A 158 -18.28 -53.99 20.24
CA GLY A 158 -17.06 -53.46 19.61
C GLY A 158 -16.73 -52.02 20.05
N ILE A 159 -15.96 -51.30 19.24
CA ILE A 159 -15.52 -49.93 19.57
C ILE A 159 -16.58 -48.94 19.12
N ARG A 160 -17.08 -48.11 20.05
CA ARG A 160 -17.95 -46.97 19.79
C ARG A 160 -17.11 -45.70 19.72
N LEU A 161 -17.21 -44.96 18.62
CA LEU A 161 -16.55 -43.68 18.45
C LEU A 161 -17.50 -42.54 18.81
N VAL A 162 -17.17 -41.77 19.84
CA VAL A 162 -17.94 -40.62 20.29
C VAL A 162 -17.16 -39.35 19.96
N PHE A 163 -17.76 -38.45 19.18
CA PHE A 163 -17.20 -37.12 18.94
C PHE A 163 -17.78 -36.14 19.97
N GLU A 164 -16.98 -35.76 20.95
CA GLU A 164 -17.31 -34.73 21.93
C GLU A 164 -17.07 -33.35 21.30
N VAL A 165 -18.15 -32.61 21.04
CA VAL A 165 -18.11 -31.30 20.39
C VAL A 165 -18.57 -30.20 21.35
N GLU A 166 -17.85 -29.09 21.35
CA GLU A 166 -18.24 -27.86 22.06
C GLU A 166 -18.71 -26.84 21.00
N PRO A 167 -19.97 -26.39 20.99
CA PRO A 167 -20.45 -25.40 20.03
C PRO A 167 -19.86 -24.01 20.31
N ASN A 168 -19.83 -23.16 19.28
CA ASN A 168 -19.45 -21.76 19.45
C ASN A 168 -20.52 -20.97 20.23
N GLN A 169 -20.09 -19.84 20.81
CA GLN A 169 -21.01 -18.89 21.44
C GLN A 169 -21.95 -18.26 20.40
N ASP A 170 -23.07 -17.76 20.89
CA ASP A 170 -24.01 -16.94 20.13
C ASP A 170 -23.44 -15.56 19.81
N PHE A 171 -23.86 -14.99 18.69
CA PHE A 171 -23.40 -13.67 18.24
C PHE A 171 -24.31 -12.57 18.79
N HIS A 172 -23.80 -11.79 19.74
CA HIS A 172 -24.52 -10.65 20.32
C HIS A 172 -24.05 -9.30 19.81
N GLY A 173 -22.78 -9.17 19.40
CA GLY A 173 -22.26 -7.87 19.00
C GLY A 173 -20.88 -7.92 18.37
N LEU A 174 -20.52 -6.81 17.74
CA LEU A 174 -19.24 -6.64 17.05
C LEU A 174 -18.58 -5.33 17.51
N VAL A 175 -17.31 -5.42 17.86
CA VAL A 175 -16.43 -4.29 18.16
C VAL A 175 -15.31 -4.27 17.13
N CYS A 176 -15.26 -3.22 16.32
CA CYS A 176 -14.18 -2.99 15.36
C CYS A 176 -13.26 -1.88 15.86
N GLU A 177 -11.98 -2.20 16.05
CA GLU A 177 -10.95 -1.25 16.47
C GLU A 177 -9.97 -0.99 15.34
N GLY A 178 -9.46 0.24 15.26
CA GLY A 178 -8.44 0.64 14.28
C GLY A 178 -8.93 0.76 12.83
N ALA A 179 -10.25 0.81 12.63
CA ALA A 179 -10.89 0.96 11.32
C ALA A 179 -11.43 2.39 11.14
N ASN A 180 -10.55 3.36 10.83
CA ASN A 180 -10.94 4.76 10.63
C ASN A 180 -11.59 4.99 9.26
N MET A 181 -11.20 4.20 8.25
CA MET A 181 -11.68 4.35 6.87
C MET A 181 -12.87 3.44 6.53
N LEU A 182 -13.05 2.35 7.28
CA LEU A 182 -14.13 1.39 7.05
C LEU A 182 -15.49 1.96 7.48
N PRO A 183 -16.49 2.04 6.58
CA PRO A 183 -17.82 2.48 6.97
C PRO A 183 -18.47 1.49 7.95
N SER A 184 -19.05 1.98 9.06
CA SER A 184 -19.74 1.12 10.04
C SER A 184 -20.87 0.30 9.41
N LYS A 185 -21.61 0.92 8.47
CA LYS A 185 -22.68 0.28 7.69
C LYS A 185 -22.24 -0.99 6.97
N PHE A 186 -21.01 -1.02 6.47
CA PHE A 186 -20.48 -2.20 5.78
C PHE A 186 -20.42 -3.41 6.71
N MET A 187 -19.98 -3.18 7.96
CA MET A 187 -19.93 -4.23 8.98
C MET A 187 -21.32 -4.58 9.51
N GLU A 188 -22.18 -3.59 9.71
CA GLU A 188 -23.58 -3.82 10.13
C GLU A 188 -24.34 -4.70 9.11
N ASP A 189 -24.21 -4.39 7.81
CA ASP A 189 -24.86 -5.16 6.75
C ASP A 189 -24.29 -6.59 6.65
N ALA A 190 -22.98 -6.76 6.86
CA ALA A 190 -22.33 -8.09 6.85
C ALA A 190 -22.79 -9.02 8.00
N PHE A 191 -23.26 -8.46 9.12
CA PHE A 191 -23.65 -9.22 10.31
C PHE A 191 -25.14 -9.14 10.69
N ARG A 192 -25.96 -8.37 9.96
CA ARG A 192 -27.39 -8.13 10.26
C ARG A 192 -28.20 -9.43 10.42
N ASP A 193 -28.01 -10.39 9.53
CA ASP A 193 -28.82 -11.63 9.47
C ASP A 193 -28.42 -12.71 10.49
N ARG A 194 -27.40 -12.41 11.31
CA ARG A 194 -26.74 -13.36 12.21
C ARG A 194 -26.83 -13.00 13.68
N HIS A 195 -27.42 -11.86 14.02
CA HIS A 195 -27.66 -11.47 15.41
C HIS A 195 -28.48 -12.55 16.15
N GLY A 196 -27.98 -13.01 17.29
CA GLY A 196 -28.60 -14.06 18.11
C GLY A 196 -28.43 -15.50 17.58
N LYS A 197 -27.62 -15.73 16.55
CA LYS A 197 -27.28 -17.07 16.05
C LYS A 197 -25.86 -17.47 16.46
N ILE A 198 -25.58 -18.77 16.46
CA ILE A 198 -24.24 -19.31 16.72
C ILE A 198 -23.23 -18.75 15.72
N ILE A 199 -22.07 -18.35 16.22
CA ILE A 199 -20.97 -17.82 15.41
C ILE A 199 -20.45 -18.93 14.49
N ASN A 200 -20.47 -18.68 13.18
CA ASN A 200 -19.85 -19.54 12.19
C ASN A 200 -18.50 -18.95 11.74
N ILE A 201 -17.41 -19.68 12.01
CA ILE A 201 -16.03 -19.26 11.70
C ILE A 201 -15.79 -19.15 10.18
N ARG A 202 -16.42 -20.00 9.35
CA ARG A 202 -16.30 -19.90 7.88
C ARG A 202 -16.90 -18.61 7.36
N HIS A 203 -18.06 -18.23 7.91
CA HIS A 203 -18.70 -16.97 7.56
C HIS A 203 -17.86 -15.79 8.04
N LEU A 204 -17.30 -15.85 9.26
CA LEU A 204 -16.39 -14.83 9.76
C LEU A 204 -15.17 -14.66 8.84
N ASP A 205 -14.55 -15.76 8.41
CA ASP A 205 -13.44 -15.74 7.44
C ASP A 205 -13.85 -15.14 6.09
N GLN A 206 -15.06 -15.45 5.59
CA GLN A 206 -15.60 -14.82 4.38
C GLN A 206 -15.77 -13.30 4.55
N VAL A 207 -16.27 -12.85 5.71
CA VAL A 207 -16.40 -11.42 6.01
C VAL A 207 -15.02 -10.77 6.11
N ILE A 208 -14.06 -11.38 6.81
CA ILE A 208 -12.68 -10.88 6.89
C ILE A 208 -12.06 -10.76 5.49
N LYS A 209 -12.25 -11.76 4.63
CA LYS A 209 -11.83 -11.71 3.22
C LYS A 209 -12.50 -10.58 2.45
N SER A 210 -13.79 -10.31 2.71
CA SER A 210 -14.51 -9.20 2.09
C SER A 210 -13.98 -7.83 2.55
N VAL A 211 -13.66 -7.69 3.84
CA VAL A 211 -13.03 -6.49 4.41
C VAL A 211 -11.65 -6.26 3.80
N ASN A 212 -10.81 -7.30 3.77
CA ASN A 212 -9.48 -7.22 3.15
C ASN A 212 -9.58 -6.86 1.66
N ARG A 213 -10.55 -7.43 0.93
CA ARG A 213 -10.81 -7.09 -0.47
C ARG A 213 -11.22 -5.61 -0.63
N TRP A 214 -12.07 -5.10 0.26
CA TRP A 214 -12.51 -3.70 0.24
C TRP A 214 -11.34 -2.72 0.34
N TYR A 215 -10.36 -3.01 1.22
CA TYR A 215 -9.13 -2.20 1.31
C TYR A 215 -8.27 -2.31 0.04
N GLN A 216 -8.10 -3.53 -0.48
CA GLN A 216 -7.30 -3.80 -1.67
C GLN A 216 -7.84 -3.11 -2.94
N GLU A 217 -9.15 -3.18 -3.18
CA GLU A 217 -9.80 -2.53 -4.33
C GLU A 217 -9.61 -1.01 -4.32
N ARG A 218 -9.50 -0.41 -3.13
CA ARG A 218 -9.25 1.02 -2.94
C ARG A 218 -7.77 1.39 -2.90
N GLY A 219 -6.87 0.39 -2.98
CA GLY A 219 -5.42 0.57 -2.90
C GLY A 219 -4.91 0.98 -1.51
N LEU A 220 -5.76 0.86 -0.49
CA LEU A 220 -5.43 1.18 0.90
C LEU A 220 -4.60 0.06 1.52
N THR A 221 -3.62 0.42 2.34
CA THR A 221 -2.84 -0.57 3.12
C THR A 221 -3.50 -0.75 4.48
N GLY A 222 -4.52 -1.59 4.51
CA GLY A 222 -5.22 -2.00 5.72
C GLY A 222 -5.46 -3.50 5.69
N LEU A 223 -5.34 -4.16 6.85
CA LEU A 223 -5.68 -5.56 7.01
C LEU A 223 -6.25 -5.84 8.39
N VAL A 224 -7.11 -6.84 8.48
CA VAL A 224 -7.54 -7.38 9.77
C VAL A 224 -6.36 -8.09 10.41
N SER A 225 -5.90 -7.59 11.56
CA SER A 225 -4.74 -8.13 12.29
C SER A 225 -5.10 -9.38 13.06
N TYR A 226 -6.21 -9.35 13.80
CA TYR A 226 -6.75 -10.54 14.45
C TYR A 226 -8.25 -10.36 14.70
N ALA A 227 -8.91 -11.51 14.87
CA ALA A 227 -10.30 -11.62 15.27
C ALA A 227 -10.37 -12.48 16.52
N GLU A 228 -11.02 -11.98 17.57
CA GLU A 228 -11.21 -12.69 18.84
C GLU A 228 -12.69 -12.77 19.19
N ILE A 229 -13.11 -13.91 19.74
CA ILE A 229 -14.46 -14.11 20.28
C ILE A 229 -14.36 -13.92 21.79
N LEU A 230 -14.89 -12.81 22.31
CA LEU A 230 -14.92 -12.52 23.74
C LEU A 230 -16.04 -13.30 24.44
N SER A 231 -15.89 -13.50 25.74
CA SER A 231 -16.93 -14.07 26.60
C SER A 231 -18.21 -13.23 26.53
N GLY A 232 -19.34 -13.86 26.19
CA GLY A 232 -20.62 -13.18 26.02
C GLY A 232 -20.93 -12.82 24.55
N GLY A 233 -20.37 -13.57 23.60
CA GLY A 233 -20.82 -13.48 22.20
C GLY A 233 -20.42 -12.22 21.44
N ILE A 234 -19.44 -11.47 21.95
CA ILE A 234 -18.93 -10.25 21.31
C ILE A 234 -17.72 -10.60 20.45
N LEU A 235 -17.81 -10.32 19.14
CA LEU A 235 -16.69 -10.41 18.23
C LEU A 235 -15.84 -9.13 18.30
N ARG A 236 -14.55 -9.26 18.61
CA ARG A 236 -13.58 -8.17 18.54
C ARG A 236 -12.73 -8.33 17.29
N LEU A 237 -12.83 -7.36 16.38
CA LEU A 237 -12.03 -7.30 15.16
C LEU A 237 -11.05 -6.14 15.28
N GLN A 238 -9.75 -6.44 15.28
CA GLN A 238 -8.72 -5.41 15.21
C GLN A 238 -8.24 -5.26 13.77
N VAL A 239 -8.41 -4.06 13.23
CA VAL A 239 -7.93 -3.67 11.90
C VAL A 239 -6.69 -2.80 12.08
N SER A 240 -5.64 -3.11 11.33
CA SER A 240 -4.46 -2.27 11.24
C SER A 240 -4.48 -1.51 9.92
N GLU A 241 -4.90 -0.26 9.97
CA GLU A 241 -4.77 0.71 8.89
C GLU A 241 -3.43 1.45 9.03
N ALA A 242 -2.60 1.39 7.99
CA ALA A 242 -1.35 2.14 7.99
C ALA A 242 -1.61 3.62 7.74
N GLU A 243 -1.11 4.51 8.60
CA GLU A 243 -1.21 5.97 8.45
C GLU A 243 0.16 6.60 8.14
N VAL A 244 0.17 7.63 7.29
CA VAL A 244 1.40 8.37 6.96
C VAL A 244 1.73 9.33 8.10
N ASN A 245 2.83 9.11 8.82
CA ASN A 245 3.25 9.99 9.92
C ASN A 245 4.05 11.18 9.39
N ASN A 246 5.16 10.92 8.72
CA ASN A 246 5.98 11.97 8.11
C ASN A 246 6.38 11.63 6.65
N ILE A 247 6.68 12.68 5.88
CA ILE A 247 7.23 12.57 4.52
C ILE A 247 8.57 13.29 4.53
N SER A 248 9.66 12.55 4.34
CA SER A 248 11.03 13.06 4.30
C SER A 248 11.59 12.93 2.88
N ILE A 249 12.30 13.97 2.43
CA ILE A 249 12.89 14.01 1.08
C ILE A 249 14.41 13.99 1.22
N ARG A 250 15.06 13.12 0.45
CA ARG A 250 16.51 12.97 0.36
C ARG A 250 16.91 13.06 -1.11
N PHE A 251 17.84 13.95 -1.42
CA PHE A 251 18.44 14.02 -2.75
C PHE A 251 19.65 13.10 -2.79
N LEU A 252 19.78 12.31 -3.86
CA LEU A 252 20.87 11.38 -4.07
C LEU A 252 21.69 11.83 -5.29
N ASP A 253 23.01 11.65 -5.21
CA ASP A 253 23.85 11.83 -6.39
C ASP A 253 23.60 10.71 -7.41
N ARG A 254 23.68 11.05 -8.69
CA ARG A 254 23.49 10.10 -9.79
C ARG A 254 24.59 9.03 -9.85
N LYS A 255 25.82 9.39 -9.47
CA LYS A 255 26.99 8.52 -9.62
C LYS A 255 27.30 7.71 -8.36
N THR A 256 27.27 8.35 -7.19
CA THR A 256 27.64 7.70 -5.93
C THR A 256 26.45 7.13 -5.18
N GLY A 257 25.23 7.60 -5.46
CA GLY A 257 24.03 7.24 -4.69
C GLY A 257 24.04 7.80 -3.26
N GLU A 258 24.98 8.67 -2.93
CA GLU A 258 25.10 9.29 -1.61
C GLU A 258 24.13 10.47 -1.46
N PRO A 259 23.68 10.77 -0.23
CA PRO A 259 22.84 11.92 0.02
C PRO A 259 23.58 13.23 -0.29
N THR A 260 22.96 14.08 -1.11
CA THR A 260 23.51 15.39 -1.51
C THR A 260 22.55 16.53 -1.19
N VAL A 261 23.04 17.76 -1.29
CA VAL A 261 22.18 18.96 -1.23
C VAL A 261 21.57 19.17 -2.61
N GLY A 262 20.27 18.90 -2.74
CA GLY A 262 19.52 19.10 -3.98
C GLY A 262 19.35 20.58 -4.34
N LYS A 263 19.25 20.87 -5.64
CA LYS A 263 19.02 22.24 -6.15
C LYS A 263 17.54 22.63 -6.13
N THR A 264 16.64 21.65 -6.09
CA THR A 264 15.19 21.84 -6.05
C THR A 264 14.72 22.11 -4.62
N GLN A 265 13.83 23.08 -4.44
CA GLN A 265 13.20 23.30 -3.13
C GLN A 265 12.26 22.15 -2.78
N THR A 266 12.33 21.65 -1.55
CA THR A 266 11.47 20.57 -1.04
C THR A 266 9.98 20.92 -1.17
N GLU A 267 9.62 22.18 -0.93
CA GLU A 267 8.24 22.69 -1.07
C GLU A 267 7.69 22.51 -2.49
N THR A 268 8.53 22.70 -3.52
CA THR A 268 8.18 22.51 -4.94
C THR A 268 7.74 21.09 -5.23
N ILE A 269 8.26 20.12 -4.47
CA ILE A 269 7.98 18.69 -4.62
C ILE A 269 6.78 18.32 -3.74
N LEU A 270 6.76 18.75 -2.48
CA LEU A 270 5.67 18.49 -1.54
C LEU A 270 4.32 19.00 -2.06
N ARG A 271 4.29 20.14 -2.76
CA ARG A 271 3.05 20.67 -3.36
C ARG A 271 2.46 19.78 -4.46
N GLN A 272 3.26 18.89 -5.06
CA GLN A 272 2.81 17.99 -6.13
C GLN A 272 2.31 16.66 -5.60
N LEU A 273 2.64 16.33 -4.34
CA LEU A 273 2.17 15.11 -3.71
C LEU A 273 0.69 15.20 -3.42
N THR A 274 -0.03 14.15 -3.83
CA THR A 274 -1.41 13.94 -3.42
C THR A 274 -1.48 13.37 -2.00
N THR A 275 -0.48 12.57 -1.62
CA THR A 275 -0.34 12.03 -0.27
C THR A 275 0.00 13.11 0.74
N LYS A 276 -0.78 13.19 1.83
CA LYS A 276 -0.56 14.13 2.93
C LYS A 276 -0.19 13.42 4.23
N LYS A 277 0.49 14.16 5.13
CA LYS A 277 0.76 13.71 6.50
C LYS A 277 -0.57 13.52 7.25
N GLY A 278 -0.69 12.44 8.01
CA GLY A 278 -1.88 12.05 8.76
C GLY A 278 -2.95 11.31 7.93
N GLN A 279 -2.74 11.09 6.63
CA GLN A 279 -3.67 10.35 5.78
C GLN A 279 -3.35 8.85 5.81
N ALA A 280 -4.36 7.99 5.63
CA ALA A 280 -4.15 6.55 5.41
C ALA A 280 -3.26 6.30 4.19
N TYR A 281 -2.29 5.39 4.36
CA TYR A 281 -1.30 5.03 3.36
C TYR A 281 -1.93 4.24 2.20
N ASN A 282 -1.91 4.84 1.01
CA ASN A 282 -2.45 4.26 -0.21
C ASN A 282 -1.34 4.03 -1.24
N ARG A 283 -1.11 2.77 -1.61
CA ARG A 283 -0.04 2.39 -2.55
C ARG A 283 -0.29 2.94 -3.95
N ALA A 284 -1.56 2.97 -4.38
CA ALA A 284 -1.94 3.50 -5.69
C ALA A 284 -1.79 5.03 -5.75
N GLN A 285 -1.97 5.74 -4.64
CA GLN A 285 -1.68 7.18 -4.56
C GLN A 285 -0.17 7.44 -4.62
N VAL A 286 0.62 6.71 -3.83
CA VAL A 286 2.08 6.85 -3.83
C VAL A 286 2.68 6.58 -5.22
N LYS A 287 2.18 5.56 -5.93
CA LYS A 287 2.58 5.30 -7.32
C LYS A 287 2.26 6.48 -8.24
N ARG A 288 1.08 7.09 -8.10
CA ARG A 288 0.69 8.29 -8.87
C ARG A 288 1.54 9.51 -8.49
N ASP A 289 1.94 9.63 -7.24
CA ASP A 289 2.83 10.70 -6.78
C ASP A 289 4.22 10.56 -7.40
N VAL A 290 4.78 9.34 -7.44
CA VAL A 290 6.04 9.05 -8.15
C VAL A 290 5.93 9.46 -9.63
N GLU A 291 4.86 9.04 -10.30
CA GLU A 291 4.61 9.38 -11.70
C GLU A 291 4.45 10.90 -11.93
N THR A 292 3.76 11.59 -11.02
CA THR A 292 3.58 13.04 -11.06
C THR A 292 4.93 13.76 -10.93
N ILE A 293 5.80 13.31 -10.02
CA ILE A 293 7.13 13.87 -9.84
C ILE A 293 8.01 13.61 -11.06
N LEU A 294 7.97 12.41 -11.64
CA LEU A 294 8.71 12.10 -12.86
C LEU A 294 8.21 12.95 -14.05
N THR A 295 6.90 13.16 -14.14
CA THR A 295 6.25 13.98 -15.18
C THR A 295 6.68 15.46 -15.11
N MET A 296 7.07 15.97 -13.94
CA MET A 296 7.65 17.32 -13.84
C MET A 296 8.92 17.50 -14.70
N GLY A 297 9.63 16.41 -15.01
CA GLY A 297 10.81 16.41 -15.87
C GLY A 297 12.07 17.01 -15.23
N ILE A 298 12.04 17.27 -13.92
CA ILE A 298 13.18 17.74 -13.11
C ILE A 298 13.91 16.60 -12.39
N MET A 299 13.24 15.45 -12.18
CA MET A 299 13.82 14.27 -11.54
C MET A 299 14.10 13.18 -12.58
N GLU A 300 15.23 12.50 -12.43
CA GLU A 300 15.66 11.37 -13.27
C GLU A 300 15.04 10.08 -12.72
N ASP A 301 15.20 9.89 -11.41
CA ASP A 301 14.67 8.75 -10.67
C ASP A 301 14.02 9.22 -9.35
N VAL A 302 12.97 8.51 -8.96
CA VAL A 302 12.13 8.81 -7.79
C VAL A 302 11.73 7.49 -7.15
N THR A 303 12.22 7.26 -5.94
CA THR A 303 11.88 6.07 -5.15
C THR A 303 11.30 6.50 -3.82
N ILE A 304 10.11 5.99 -3.47
CA ILE A 304 9.48 6.24 -2.17
C ILE A 304 9.52 4.94 -1.37
N ILE A 305 10.23 4.96 -0.25
CA ILE A 305 10.42 3.82 0.65
C ILE A 305 9.57 4.05 1.90
N PRO A 306 8.53 3.23 2.16
CA PRO A 306 7.80 3.26 3.42
C PRO A 306 8.66 2.63 4.52
N GLN A 307 8.90 3.37 5.60
CA GLN A 307 9.61 2.92 6.80
C GLN A 307 8.61 2.86 7.98
N PRO A 308 8.36 1.67 8.58
CA PRO A 308 7.49 1.57 9.73
C PRO A 308 8.11 2.26 10.96
N VAL A 309 7.28 2.95 11.74
CA VAL A 309 7.72 3.73 12.91
C VAL A 309 7.28 3.02 14.19
N GLY A 310 8.20 2.25 14.79
CA GLY A 310 7.96 1.51 16.04
C GLY A 310 6.79 0.53 15.95
N ASP A 311 6.09 0.33 17.07
CA ASP A 311 4.91 -0.56 17.18
C ASP A 311 3.58 0.14 16.83
N SER A 312 3.63 1.39 16.38
CA SER A 312 2.45 2.10 15.91
C SER A 312 2.16 1.68 14.46
N ASN A 313 0.89 1.62 14.07
CA ASN A 313 0.44 1.43 12.67
C ASN A 313 0.74 2.66 11.78
N LYS A 314 1.90 3.29 11.98
CA LYS A 314 2.35 4.53 11.35
C LYS A 314 3.58 4.26 10.48
N VAL A 315 3.60 4.89 9.32
CA VAL A 315 4.63 4.73 8.31
C VAL A 315 5.20 6.10 7.96
N ASP A 316 6.52 6.22 8.03
CA ASP A 316 7.25 7.37 7.50
C ASP A 316 7.64 7.10 6.05
N LEU A 317 7.36 8.04 5.17
CA LEU A 317 7.72 7.93 3.75
C LEU A 317 9.06 8.61 3.52
N VAL A 318 10.07 7.85 3.15
CA VAL A 318 11.38 8.37 2.73
C VAL A 318 11.44 8.40 1.21
N MET A 319 11.50 9.61 0.67
CA MET A 319 11.56 9.86 -0.77
C MET A 319 13.00 10.11 -1.19
N ASN A 320 13.55 9.19 -1.96
CA ASN A 320 14.86 9.30 -2.59
C ASN A 320 14.71 9.86 -4.00
N LEU A 321 15.39 10.96 -4.28
CA LEU A 321 15.27 11.70 -5.53
C LEU A 321 16.63 11.89 -6.19
N VAL A 322 16.71 11.58 -7.48
CA VAL A 322 17.89 11.90 -8.31
C VAL A 322 17.51 13.04 -9.24
N GLU A 323 18.18 14.18 -9.14
CA GLU A 323 17.89 15.35 -9.99
C GLU A 323 18.46 15.19 -11.40
N ARG A 324 17.71 15.63 -12.41
CA ARG A 324 18.23 15.77 -13.77
C ARG A 324 19.16 16.97 -13.88
N PRO A 325 20.10 16.94 -14.85
CA PRO A 325 20.81 18.13 -15.26
C PRO A 325 19.83 19.26 -15.64
N SER A 326 19.89 20.36 -14.91
CA SER A 326 18.95 21.48 -15.03
C SER A 326 19.18 22.33 -16.29
N GLY A 327 20.38 22.31 -16.86
CA GLY A 327 20.76 23.12 -18.02
C GLY A 327 21.15 22.27 -19.22
N GLY A 328 20.84 22.78 -20.41
CA GLY A 328 21.34 22.25 -21.68
C GLY A 328 21.63 23.39 -22.65
N PHE A 329 22.71 23.26 -23.41
CA PHE A 329 23.00 24.13 -24.54
C PHE A 329 22.86 23.32 -25.83
N SER A 330 22.35 23.95 -26.88
CA SER A 330 22.38 23.42 -28.23
C SER A 330 22.95 24.48 -29.16
N ALA A 331 23.84 24.06 -30.04
CA ALA A 331 24.36 24.88 -31.11
C ALA A 331 24.19 24.08 -32.41
N GLY A 332 23.68 24.72 -33.45
CA GLY A 332 23.40 24.10 -34.73
C GLY A 332 23.77 25.02 -35.88
N GLY A 333 24.28 24.45 -36.96
CA GLY A 333 24.55 25.12 -38.22
C GLY A 333 23.76 24.45 -39.33
N GLY A 334 23.12 25.24 -40.19
CA GLY A 334 22.40 24.74 -41.37
C GLY A 334 22.78 25.53 -42.62
N ILE A 335 22.57 24.92 -43.78
CA ILE A 335 22.62 25.58 -45.08
C ILE A 335 21.19 25.70 -45.62
N SER A 336 20.83 26.87 -46.11
CA SER A 336 19.55 27.12 -46.78
C SER A 336 19.80 27.38 -48.26
N SER A 337 19.32 26.47 -49.11
CA SER A 337 19.39 26.63 -50.56
C SER A 337 18.28 27.56 -51.02
N GLY A 338 18.63 28.77 -51.49
CA GLY A 338 17.68 29.60 -52.22
C GLY A 338 17.84 31.12 -52.22
N ILE A 339 18.86 31.74 -51.60
CA ILE A 339 18.71 33.19 -51.28
C ILE A 339 19.85 34.14 -51.67
N THR A 340 21.04 33.75 -52.17
CA THR A 340 22.01 34.69 -52.80
C THR A 340 23.16 33.97 -53.52
N ASN A 341 23.84 34.62 -54.48
CA ASN A 341 25.13 34.19 -55.04
C ASN A 341 26.29 34.75 -54.19
N GLY A 342 26.96 33.90 -53.41
CA GLY A 342 28.13 34.26 -52.58
C GLY A 342 28.75 33.03 -51.90
N PRO A 343 30.04 33.06 -51.53
CA PRO A 343 30.79 31.89 -51.00
C PRO A 343 30.31 31.39 -49.62
N LEU A 344 29.42 32.14 -48.96
CA LEU A 344 28.78 31.79 -47.67
C LEU A 344 27.24 31.89 -47.73
N SER A 345 26.66 31.86 -48.93
CA SER A 345 25.22 32.04 -49.12
C SER A 345 24.40 30.95 -48.46
N GLY A 346 23.56 31.34 -47.51
CA GLY A 346 22.59 30.44 -46.87
C GLY A 346 23.03 29.82 -45.55
N LEU A 347 24.17 30.21 -44.97
CA LEU A 347 24.59 29.72 -43.64
C LEU A 347 23.66 30.27 -42.54
N ILE A 348 23.11 29.38 -41.72
CA ILE A 348 22.27 29.68 -40.55
C ILE A 348 22.97 29.12 -39.32
N GLY A 349 23.29 29.99 -38.36
CA GLY A 349 23.75 29.59 -37.04
C GLY A 349 22.62 29.71 -36.02
N SER A 350 22.47 28.70 -35.16
CA SER A 350 21.54 28.71 -34.05
C SER A 350 22.27 28.36 -32.76
N PHE A 351 21.95 29.08 -31.70
CA PHE A 351 22.40 28.84 -30.34
C PHE A 351 21.18 28.90 -29.44
N ALA A 352 20.89 27.84 -28.70
CA ALA A 352 19.86 27.85 -27.69
C ALA A 352 20.39 27.36 -26.35
N TYR A 353 19.98 28.06 -25.30
CA TYR A 353 20.26 27.72 -23.92
C TYR A 353 18.93 27.48 -23.20
N SER A 354 18.76 26.28 -22.66
CA SER A 354 17.57 25.87 -21.92
C SER A 354 17.96 25.58 -20.49
N HIS A 355 17.35 26.28 -19.54
CA HIS A 355 17.46 25.99 -18.11
C HIS A 355 16.08 25.60 -17.55
N ARG A 356 15.95 24.37 -17.09
CA ARG A 356 14.80 23.82 -16.37
C ARG A 356 15.08 23.94 -14.88
N ASN A 357 14.07 24.30 -14.09
CA ASN A 357 14.18 24.47 -12.63
C ASN A 357 14.96 25.70 -12.15
N VAL A 358 14.72 26.86 -12.78
CA VAL A 358 15.29 28.13 -12.31
C VAL A 358 14.86 28.40 -10.86
N PHE A 359 15.83 28.72 -9.99
CA PHE A 359 15.66 28.92 -8.54
C PHE A 359 15.05 27.72 -7.77
N GLY A 360 15.09 26.50 -8.31
CA GLY A 360 14.55 25.33 -7.62
C GLY A 360 13.02 25.27 -7.56
N ARG A 361 12.33 26.06 -8.40
CA ARG A 361 10.85 26.26 -8.41
C ARG A 361 10.12 25.62 -9.59
N ASN A 362 10.79 24.74 -10.35
CA ASN A 362 10.30 24.16 -11.61
C ASN A 362 9.93 25.21 -12.68
N LYS A 363 10.58 26.38 -12.67
CA LYS A 363 10.43 27.39 -13.73
C LYS A 363 11.36 27.06 -14.90
N LYS A 364 10.92 27.30 -16.13
CA LYS A 364 11.68 26.99 -17.36
C LYS A 364 12.08 28.29 -18.04
N LEU A 365 13.34 28.41 -18.40
CA LEU A 365 13.92 29.53 -19.15
C LEU A 365 14.55 28.97 -20.42
N ASN A 366 14.05 29.39 -21.57
CA ASN A 366 14.62 29.06 -22.86
C ASN A 366 15.05 30.34 -23.57
N LEU A 367 16.33 30.43 -23.89
CA LEU A 367 16.93 31.46 -24.69
C LEU A 367 17.32 30.85 -26.02
N SER A 368 16.85 31.39 -27.14
CA SER A 368 17.28 30.95 -28.48
C SER A 368 17.68 32.16 -29.30
N LEU A 369 18.91 32.12 -29.80
CA LEU A 369 19.50 33.07 -30.73
C LEU A 369 19.73 32.34 -32.04
N GLU A 370 19.15 32.85 -33.11
CA GLU A 370 19.34 32.38 -34.46
C GLU A 370 19.87 33.55 -35.29
N ARG A 371 20.92 33.30 -36.05
CA ARG A 371 21.55 34.28 -36.92
C ARG A 371 21.87 33.59 -38.24
N GLY A 372 21.04 33.89 -39.23
CA GLY A 372 21.31 33.66 -40.64
C GLY A 372 21.83 34.91 -41.34
N GLN A 373 22.15 34.76 -42.61
CA GLN A 373 22.62 35.85 -43.48
C GLN A 373 21.57 36.95 -43.70
N ILE A 374 20.29 36.57 -43.66
CA ILE A 374 19.15 37.48 -43.81
C ILE A 374 18.46 37.55 -42.46
N ASP A 375 17.89 36.46 -41.97
CA ASP A 375 17.14 36.52 -40.72
C ASP A 375 18.01 36.44 -39.47
N SER A 376 17.73 37.28 -38.49
CA SER A 376 18.25 37.17 -37.12
C SER A 376 17.08 37.14 -36.15
N ILE A 377 16.93 36.05 -35.39
CA ILE A 377 15.84 35.84 -34.45
C ILE A 377 16.41 35.67 -33.05
N PHE A 378 16.00 36.52 -32.13
CA PHE A 378 16.22 36.36 -30.70
C PHE A 378 14.88 36.04 -30.05
N ARG A 379 14.84 35.00 -29.23
CA ARG A 379 13.64 34.60 -28.48
C ARG A 379 14.00 34.21 -27.07
N LEU A 380 13.30 34.81 -26.12
CA LEU A 380 13.37 34.51 -24.70
C LEU A 380 11.98 34.04 -24.25
N ASN A 381 11.91 32.80 -23.79
CA ASN A 381 10.69 32.21 -23.25
C ASN A 381 10.91 31.88 -21.77
N PHE A 382 10.12 32.49 -20.91
CA PHE A 382 10.07 32.17 -19.49
C PHE A 382 8.70 31.57 -19.16
N THR A 383 8.69 30.33 -18.67
CA THR A 383 7.48 29.60 -18.32
C THR A 383 7.48 29.25 -16.84
N ASP A 384 6.45 29.72 -16.14
CA ASP A 384 6.10 29.33 -14.79
C ASP A 384 4.90 28.38 -14.85
N PRO A 385 5.10 27.06 -14.67
CA PRO A 385 4.03 26.08 -14.86
C PRO A 385 2.97 26.13 -13.75
N TRP A 386 3.31 26.63 -12.56
CA TRP A 386 2.37 26.74 -11.46
C TRP A 386 2.69 27.96 -10.59
N ILE A 387 1.93 29.03 -10.83
CA ILE A 387 2.07 30.32 -10.15
C ILE A 387 1.68 30.15 -8.69
N ASP A 388 2.63 30.41 -7.79
CA ASP A 388 2.47 30.59 -6.34
C ASP A 388 1.56 29.57 -5.61
N GLY A 389 1.43 28.35 -6.15
CA GLY A 389 0.65 27.28 -5.52
C GLY A 389 -0.87 27.42 -5.64
N ASP A 390 -1.38 28.22 -6.59
CA ASP A 390 -2.83 28.38 -6.82
C ASP A 390 -3.55 27.03 -7.06
N ASN A 391 -4.66 26.76 -6.37
CA ASN A 391 -5.43 25.52 -6.52
C ASN A 391 -5.87 25.22 -7.97
N LYS A 392 -5.95 26.24 -8.83
CA LYS A 392 -6.37 26.09 -10.24
C LYS A 392 -5.25 25.73 -11.21
N ARG A 393 -4.03 25.44 -10.71
CA ARG A 393 -2.84 25.10 -11.53
C ARG A 393 -2.60 26.11 -12.67
N THR A 394 -2.79 27.39 -12.36
CA THR A 394 -2.59 28.47 -13.32
C THR A 394 -1.12 28.54 -13.73
N SER A 395 -0.87 28.58 -15.04
CA SER A 395 0.47 28.69 -15.63
C SER A 395 0.64 30.03 -16.34
N ARG A 396 1.85 30.59 -16.26
CA ARG A 396 2.22 31.86 -16.89
C ARG A 396 3.38 31.64 -17.84
N THR A 397 3.27 32.19 -19.04
CA THR A 397 4.37 32.24 -20.00
C THR A 397 4.61 33.67 -20.44
N VAL A 398 5.85 34.12 -20.35
CA VAL A 398 6.31 35.40 -20.88
C VAL A 398 7.23 35.09 -22.06
N MET A 399 6.91 35.69 -23.20
CA MET A 399 7.65 35.49 -24.44
C MET A 399 8.09 36.84 -24.99
N VAL A 400 9.39 36.97 -25.23
CA VAL A 400 9.97 38.14 -25.90
C VAL A 400 10.64 37.63 -27.17
N GLN A 401 10.27 38.18 -28.32
CA GLN A 401 10.83 37.80 -29.60
C GLN A 401 11.23 39.04 -30.39
N ASN A 402 12.46 39.06 -30.88
CA ASN A 402 12.94 40.05 -31.84
C ASN A 402 13.32 39.31 -33.13
N SER A 403 12.78 39.72 -34.27
CA SER A 403 13.13 39.18 -35.58
C SER A 403 13.53 40.31 -36.50
N ARG A 404 14.75 40.25 -37.01
CA ARG A 404 15.28 41.17 -38.00
C ARG A 404 15.41 40.44 -39.33
N THR A 405 14.70 40.92 -40.33
CA THR A 405 14.70 40.38 -41.71
C THR A 405 15.04 41.54 -42.64
N PRO A 406 16.30 41.72 -43.05
CA PRO A 406 16.72 42.69 -44.04
C PRO A 406 15.81 42.58 -45.27
N GLY A 407 15.13 43.67 -45.61
CA GLY A 407 14.09 43.73 -46.64
C GLY A 407 14.62 43.64 -48.07
N THR A 408 15.75 43.01 -48.31
CA THR A 408 16.39 42.95 -49.64
C THR A 408 16.72 41.51 -49.99
N LEU A 409 16.36 41.13 -51.23
CA LEU A 409 16.82 39.97 -52.01
C LEU A 409 15.87 38.78 -52.09
N VAL A 410 14.87 38.88 -52.98
CA VAL A 410 14.58 37.78 -53.92
C VAL A 410 14.42 38.32 -55.35
N HIS A 411 13.98 39.56 -55.54
CA HIS A 411 14.12 40.32 -56.80
C HIS A 411 14.61 41.74 -56.47
N GLY A 412 15.32 42.42 -57.38
CA GLY A 412 15.91 43.75 -57.17
C GLY A 412 14.89 44.84 -56.82
N GLY A 413 14.44 44.86 -55.57
CA GLY A 413 13.51 45.83 -55.02
C GLY A 413 13.49 45.73 -53.49
N ASP A 414 13.17 46.83 -52.85
CA ASP A 414 12.92 46.96 -51.42
C ASP A 414 11.41 46.79 -51.15
N PRO A 415 10.86 45.57 -51.01
CA PRO A 415 9.44 45.37 -50.74
C PRO A 415 9.00 45.93 -49.37
N ALA A 416 9.95 46.19 -48.46
CA ALA A 416 9.69 46.80 -47.16
C ALA A 416 9.54 48.32 -47.30
N GLY A 417 10.50 49.02 -47.90
CA GLY A 417 10.42 50.45 -48.22
C GLY A 417 9.38 50.79 -49.29
N ALA A 418 9.14 49.94 -50.30
CA ALA A 418 8.04 50.08 -51.26
C ALA A 418 6.65 50.01 -50.61
N ARG A 419 6.56 49.50 -49.37
CA ARG A 419 5.33 49.44 -48.57
C ARG A 419 5.39 50.30 -47.30
N GLY A 420 6.42 51.13 -47.13
CA GLY A 420 6.63 51.96 -45.93
C GLY A 420 6.80 51.17 -44.63
N LYS A 421 7.28 49.93 -44.72
CA LYS A 421 7.36 48.97 -43.62
C LYS A 421 8.81 48.82 -43.12
N PRO A 422 9.11 48.95 -41.82
CA PRO A 422 10.45 48.68 -41.29
C PRO A 422 10.85 47.21 -41.48
N GLY A 423 12.08 46.95 -41.96
CA GLY A 423 12.70 45.63 -42.17
C GLY A 423 13.21 44.95 -40.88
N SER A 424 12.64 45.31 -39.74
CA SER A 424 12.92 44.74 -38.43
C SER A 424 11.66 44.84 -37.59
N GLY A 425 11.36 43.82 -36.78
CA GLY A 425 10.18 43.80 -35.92
C GLY A 425 10.49 43.26 -34.53
N PHE A 426 10.06 43.98 -33.51
CA PHE A 426 10.08 43.53 -32.13
C PHE A 426 8.68 43.11 -31.70
N GLY A 427 8.57 42.02 -30.96
CA GLY A 427 7.32 41.52 -30.43
C GLY A 427 7.46 41.04 -28.99
N TYR A 428 6.47 41.35 -28.17
CA TYR A 428 6.37 40.85 -26.80
C TYR A 428 4.98 40.29 -26.57
N GLY A 429 4.92 39.17 -25.86
CA GLY A 429 3.68 38.47 -25.59
C GLY A 429 3.63 37.95 -24.17
N VAL A 430 2.43 37.99 -23.59
CA VAL A 430 2.12 37.37 -22.32
C VAL A 430 1.01 36.37 -22.55
N GLY A 431 1.25 35.14 -22.11
CA GLY A 431 0.28 34.05 -22.13
C GLY A 431 -0.07 33.63 -20.71
N VAL A 432 -1.36 33.50 -20.44
CA VAL A 432 -1.89 32.85 -19.24
C VAL A 432 -2.66 31.63 -19.70
N ARG A 433 -2.39 30.50 -19.05
CA ARG A 433 -3.17 29.27 -19.25
C ARG A 433 -3.73 28.82 -17.91
N VAL A 434 -5.04 28.59 -17.90
CA VAL A 434 -5.82 28.17 -16.72
C VAL A 434 -6.50 26.85 -17.06
N ASP A 435 -6.43 25.88 -16.16
CA ASP A 435 -7.24 24.67 -16.29
C ASP A 435 -8.65 24.96 -15.74
N SER A 436 -9.67 24.85 -16.61
CA SER A 436 -11.08 25.08 -16.26
C SER A 436 -11.90 23.80 -16.42
N PRO A 437 -13.11 23.70 -15.83
CA PRO A 437 -14.00 22.55 -16.01
C PRO A 437 -14.39 22.27 -17.47
N LEU A 438 -14.28 23.27 -18.35
CA LEU A 438 -14.53 23.16 -19.79
C LEU A 438 -13.27 22.75 -20.60
N GLY A 439 -12.16 22.49 -19.92
CA GLY A 439 -10.84 22.25 -20.52
C GLY A 439 -9.86 23.41 -20.30
N PRO A 440 -8.59 23.27 -20.74
CA PRO A 440 -7.59 24.30 -20.59
C PRO A 440 -7.95 25.53 -21.43
N LEU A 441 -8.08 26.67 -20.76
CA LEU A 441 -8.24 27.98 -21.36
C LEU A 441 -6.87 28.62 -21.56
N ARG A 442 -6.62 29.18 -22.74
CA ARG A 442 -5.40 29.93 -23.05
C ARG A 442 -5.78 31.32 -23.49
N LEU A 443 -5.20 32.31 -22.83
CA LEU A 443 -5.27 33.70 -23.20
C LEU A 443 -3.86 34.16 -23.51
N GLU A 444 -3.58 34.41 -24.78
CA GLU A 444 -2.31 34.95 -25.22
C GLU A 444 -2.56 36.34 -25.80
N TYR A 445 -1.81 37.30 -25.30
CA TYR A 445 -1.84 38.67 -25.80
C TYR A 445 -0.43 39.03 -26.25
N ALA A 446 -0.27 39.33 -27.53
CA ALA A 446 0.99 39.72 -28.13
C ALA A 446 0.88 41.09 -28.79
N PHE A 447 1.94 41.88 -28.68
CA PHE A 447 2.10 43.17 -29.31
C PHE A 447 3.33 43.15 -30.20
N ASN A 448 3.30 43.91 -31.29
CA ASN A 448 4.48 44.20 -32.09
C ASN A 448 4.83 45.69 -32.10
N ASP A 449 5.97 45.98 -32.72
CA ASP A 449 6.56 47.29 -32.99
C ASP A 449 5.68 48.25 -33.81
N ARG A 450 4.63 47.76 -34.47
CA ARG A 450 3.68 48.56 -35.26
C ARG A 450 2.34 48.79 -34.56
N GLN A 451 2.31 48.67 -33.23
CA GLN A 451 1.09 48.75 -32.42
C GLN A 451 0.02 47.72 -32.80
N ALA A 452 0.35 46.71 -33.60
CA ALA A 452 -0.58 45.63 -33.91
C ALA A 452 -0.60 44.66 -32.74
N SER A 453 -1.75 44.54 -32.10
CA SER A 453 -2.02 43.53 -31.08
C SER A 453 -2.65 42.29 -31.70
N ARG A 454 -2.22 41.12 -31.26
CA ARG A 454 -2.92 39.86 -31.51
C ARG A 454 -3.36 39.27 -30.20
N PHE A 455 -4.66 39.01 -30.12
CA PHE A 455 -5.26 38.25 -29.03
C PHE A 455 -5.59 36.85 -29.55
N HIS A 456 -5.10 35.84 -28.84
CA HIS A 456 -5.45 34.45 -29.09
C HIS A 456 -6.15 33.89 -27.86
N PHE A 457 -7.39 33.47 -28.07
CA PHE A 457 -8.16 32.69 -27.10
C PHE A 457 -8.28 31.27 -27.61
N GLY A 458 -7.85 30.31 -26.80
CA GLY A 458 -7.94 28.89 -27.12
C GLY A 458 -8.64 28.13 -25.99
N VAL A 459 -9.55 27.23 -26.36
CA VAL A 459 -10.20 26.30 -25.44
C VAL A 459 -9.91 24.88 -25.91
N GLY A 460 -9.41 24.04 -25.00
CA GLY A 460 -9.28 22.60 -25.22
C GLY A 460 -7.85 22.07 -25.33
N TYR A 461 -7.74 20.74 -25.26
CA TYR A 461 -6.49 20.04 -25.46
C TYR A 461 -6.17 20.01 -26.96
N ARG A 462 -4.97 20.43 -27.37
CA ARG A 462 -4.49 20.14 -28.72
C ARG A 462 -4.37 18.62 -28.83
N ASN A 463 -5.18 18.01 -29.69
CA ASN A 463 -4.91 16.66 -30.18
C ASN A 463 -3.62 16.65 -30.99
#